data_AF-A0A2A2HPM1-F1
#
_entry.id   AF-A0A2A2HPM1-F1
#
_cell.length_a   1.000
_cell.length_b   1.000
_cell.length_c   1.000
_cell.angle_alpha   90.00
_cell.angle_beta   90.00
_cell.angle_gamma   90.00
#
_symmetry.space_group_name_H-M   'P 1'
#
loop_
_entity.id
_entity.type
_entity.pdbx_description
1 polymer ?
#
loop_
_entity_poly.entity_id
_entity_poly.type
_entity_poly.pdbx_seq_one_letter_code
_entity_poly.pdbx_strand_id
1 'polypeptide(L)'
;MHPFRIKNFNTYLELFPKLSKREIQILSMSRSGLTNSEIALCLNISVRTVDNHLNNAMQKHELKTYSALRAFFNFAIEDYLIETNRK
;
A
#
# COMPACT_ATOMS: atom_id res chain seq x y z
N MET A 1 19.96 4.40 3.44
CA MET A 1 18.88 4.53 4.44
C MET A 1 17.56 4.61 3.68
N HIS A 2 16.64 3.65 3.81
CA HIS A 2 15.35 3.70 3.11
C HIS A 2 14.31 4.41 4.00
N PRO A 3 13.82 5.61 3.63
CA PRO A 3 12.96 6.44 4.49
C PRO A 3 11.57 5.85 4.77
N PHE A 4 11.13 4.80 4.04
CA PHE A 4 9.78 4.25 4.15
C PHE A 4 9.79 2.76 4.55
N ARG A 5 10.33 2.46 5.73
CA ARG A 5 10.36 1.09 6.26
C ARG A 5 9.16 0.83 7.17
N ILE A 6 8.31 -0.11 6.78
CA ILE A 6 7.26 -0.66 7.65
C ILE A 6 7.95 -1.49 8.75
N LYS A 7 7.77 -1.08 10.02
CA LYS A 7 8.36 -1.76 11.18
C LYS A 7 7.70 -3.11 11.46
N ASN A 8 6.39 -3.19 11.28
CA ASN A 8 5.60 -4.41 11.49
C ASN A 8 4.51 -4.52 10.42
N PHE A 9 4.47 -5.65 9.72
CA PHE A 9 3.46 -5.93 8.68
C PHE A 9 2.19 -6.58 9.24
N ASN A 10 2.18 -7.08 10.47
CA ASN A 10 1.07 -7.90 10.99
C ASN A 10 -0.25 -7.12 10.98
N THR A 11 -0.28 -5.89 11.48
CA THR A 11 -1.48 -5.04 11.46
C THR A 11 -1.99 -4.79 10.03
N TYR A 12 -1.08 -4.59 9.08
CA TYR A 12 -1.48 -4.44 7.67
C TYR A 12 -2.02 -5.73 7.07
N LEU A 13 -1.48 -6.89 7.46
CA LEU A 13 -1.95 -8.20 6.98
C LEU A 13 -3.31 -8.57 7.59
N GLU A 14 -3.58 -8.15 8.82
CA GLU A 14 -4.89 -8.27 9.46
C GLU A 14 -5.92 -7.38 8.76
N LEU A 15 -5.58 -6.12 8.48
CA LEU A 15 -6.47 -5.16 7.81
C LEU A 15 -6.68 -5.47 6.32
N PHE A 16 -5.66 -6.03 5.66
CA PHE A 16 -5.66 -6.32 4.23
C PHE A 16 -5.19 -7.77 3.94
N PRO A 17 -5.98 -8.79 4.32
CA PRO A 17 -5.54 -10.20 4.27
C PRO A 17 -5.28 -10.72 2.86
N LYS A 18 -5.83 -10.09 1.83
CA LYS A 18 -5.61 -10.46 0.42
C LYS A 18 -4.30 -9.87 -0.14
N LEU A 19 -3.77 -8.81 0.47
CA LEU A 19 -2.59 -8.12 -0.03
C LEU A 19 -1.31 -8.83 0.39
N SER A 20 -0.33 -8.86 -0.51
CA SER A 20 1.02 -9.31 -0.20
C SER A 20 1.79 -8.23 0.56
N LYS A 21 2.85 -8.62 1.29
CA LYS A 21 3.76 -7.67 1.95
C LYS A 21 4.31 -6.61 0.98
N ARG A 22 4.57 -7.00 -0.27
CA ARG A 22 5.09 -6.08 -1.29
C ARG A 22 4.04 -5.08 -1.77
N GLU A 23 2.80 -5.52 -1.95
CA GLU A 23 1.67 -4.65 -2.28
C GLU A 23 1.39 -3.64 -1.16
N ILE A 24 1.39 -4.11 0.10
CA ILE A 24 1.28 -3.25 1.28
C ILE A 24 2.42 -2.24 1.33
N GLN A 25 3.66 -2.67 1.07
CA GLN A 25 4.82 -1.78 1.05
C GLN A 25 4.66 -0.66 0.02
N ILE A 26 4.27 -1.01 -1.22
CA ILE A 26 4.07 -0.05 -2.31
C ILE A 26 2.92 0.92 -1.97
N LEU A 27 1.78 0.42 -1.50
CA LEU A 27 0.63 1.26 -1.12
C LEU A 27 0.96 2.18 0.06
N SER A 28 1.74 1.72 1.02
CA SER A 28 2.21 2.53 2.15
C SER A 28 3.13 3.66 1.69
N MET A 29 4.07 3.38 0.79
CA MET A 29 4.93 4.42 0.20
C MET A 29 4.12 5.42 -0.65
N SER A 30 3.12 4.94 -1.37
CA SER A 30 2.18 5.80 -2.09
C SER A 30 1.39 6.71 -1.15
N ARG A 31 0.93 6.20 0.01
CA ARG A 31 0.26 7.00 1.04
C ARG A 31 1.18 8.07 1.63
N SER A 32 2.49 7.79 1.70
CA SER A 32 3.51 8.77 2.07
C SER A 32 3.82 9.82 0.99
N GLY A 33 3.09 9.83 -0.13
CA GLY A 33 3.19 10.84 -1.18
C GLY A 33 4.11 10.48 -2.34
N LEU A 34 4.65 9.26 -2.40
CA LEU A 34 5.58 8.87 -3.46
C LEU A 34 4.84 8.48 -4.74
N THR A 35 5.42 8.89 -5.87
CA THR A 35 5.06 8.45 -7.22
C THR A 35 5.56 7.03 -7.49
N ASN A 36 5.02 6.36 -8.52
CA ASN A 36 5.46 5.00 -8.88
C ASN A 36 6.95 4.96 -9.25
N SER A 37 7.47 6.04 -9.87
CA SER A 37 8.89 6.18 -10.21
C SER A 37 9.78 6.29 -8.97
N GLU A 38 9.38 7.09 -7.98
CA GLU A 38 10.11 7.21 -6.72
C GLU A 38 10.05 5.90 -5.91
N ILE A 39 8.90 5.21 -5.91
CA ILE A 39 8.75 3.89 -5.29
C ILE A 39 9.68 2.88 -5.98
N ALA A 40 9.73 2.88 -7.30
CA ALA A 40 10.60 2.00 -8.09
C ALA A 40 12.08 2.21 -7.72
N LEU A 41 12.51 3.48 -7.66
CA LEU A 41 13.85 3.86 -7.23
C LEU A 41 14.13 3.41 -5.79
N CYS A 42 13.21 3.70 -4.86
CA CYS A 42 13.36 3.31 -3.47
C CYS A 42 13.37 1.81 -3.24
N LEU A 43 12.83 1.02 -4.16
CA LEU A 43 12.76 -0.43 -4.00
C LEU A 43 13.70 -1.19 -4.93
N ASN A 44 14.53 -0.47 -5.69
CA ASN A 44 15.45 -0.97 -6.70
C ASN A 44 14.80 -1.97 -7.67
N ILE A 45 13.64 -1.59 -8.22
CA ILE A 45 12.88 -2.35 -9.22
C ILE A 45 12.41 -1.43 -10.34
N SER A 46 11.87 -1.98 -11.42
CA SER A 46 11.29 -1.17 -12.50
C SER A 46 9.94 -0.56 -12.12
N VAL A 47 9.57 0.56 -12.74
CA VAL A 47 8.21 1.15 -12.63
C VAL A 47 7.16 0.12 -13.07
N ARG A 48 7.44 -0.65 -14.13
CA ARG A 48 6.57 -1.75 -14.58
C ARG A 48 6.35 -2.80 -13.48
N THR A 49 7.37 -3.10 -12.68
CA THR A 49 7.23 -4.02 -11.54
C THR A 49 6.32 -3.43 -10.46
N VAL A 50 6.42 -2.13 -10.20
CA VAL A 50 5.50 -1.43 -9.28
C VAL A 50 4.07 -1.51 -9.81
N ASP A 51 3.86 -1.21 -11.09
CA ASP A 51 2.54 -1.29 -11.73
C ASP A 51 1.96 -2.70 -11.69
N ASN A 52 2.78 -3.73 -11.90
CA ASN A 52 2.33 -5.12 -11.77
C ASN A 52 1.83 -5.44 -10.36
N HIS A 53 2.53 -4.98 -9.32
CA HIS A 53 2.04 -5.15 -7.95
C HIS A 53 0.74 -4.39 -7.69
N LEU A 54 0.62 -3.15 -8.19
CA LEU A 54 -0.63 -2.38 -8.07
C LEU A 54 -1.79 -3.04 -8.83
N ASN A 55 -1.53 -3.61 -10.01
CA ASN A 55 -2.51 -4.37 -10.78
C ASN A 55 -2.99 -5.62 -10.04
N ASN A 56 -2.08 -6.39 -9.47
CA ASN A 56 -2.44 -7.56 -8.66
C ASN A 56 -3.27 -7.16 -7.44
N ALA A 57 -2.89 -6.08 -6.74
CA ALA A 57 -3.65 -5.54 -5.62
C ALA A 57 -5.05 -5.05 -6.02
N MET A 58 -5.19 -4.40 -7.19
CA MET A 58 -6.49 -4.01 -7.73
C MET A 58 -7.38 -5.22 -7.99
N GLN A 59 -6.85 -6.26 -8.65
CA GLN A 59 -7.61 -7.48 -8.96
C GLN A 59 -8.09 -8.19 -7.69
N LYS A 60 -7.26 -8.25 -6.64
CA LYS A 60 -7.61 -8.85 -5.34
C LYS A 60 -8.80 -8.18 -4.64
N HIS A 61 -9.05 -6.91 -4.94
CA HIS A 61 -10.12 -6.11 -4.37
C HIS A 61 -11.17 -5.68 -5.40
N GLU A 62 -11.11 -6.22 -6.62
CA GLU A 62 -12.05 -5.94 -7.72
C GLU A 62 -12.16 -4.44 -8.06
N LEU A 63 -11.06 -3.70 -7.87
CA LEU A 63 -10.98 -2.27 -8.14
C LEU A 63 -10.51 -2.01 -9.57
N LYS A 64 -11.07 -0.98 -10.21
CA LYS A 64 -10.79 -0.66 -11.62
C LYS A 64 -9.70 0.38 -11.85
N THR A 65 -9.31 1.12 -10.80
CA THR A 65 -8.32 2.20 -10.93
C THR A 65 -7.35 2.22 -9.75
N TYR A 66 -6.11 2.66 -10.00
CA TYR A 66 -5.11 2.84 -8.93
C TYR A 66 -5.57 3.88 -7.91
N SER A 67 -6.28 4.92 -8.35
CA SER A 67 -6.86 5.93 -7.44
C SER A 67 -7.87 5.31 -6.48
N ALA A 68 -8.73 4.42 -6.96
CA ALA A 68 -9.67 3.70 -6.09
C ALA A 68 -8.95 2.78 -5.09
N LEU A 69 -7.91 2.05 -5.53
CA LEU A 69 -7.09 1.21 -4.65
C LEU A 69 -6.39 2.03 -3.56
N ARG A 70 -5.79 3.17 -3.93
CA ARG A 70 -5.11 4.06 -2.99
C ARG A 70 -6.10 4.68 -2.01
N ALA A 71 -7.26 5.11 -2.48
CA ALA A 71 -8.32 5.67 -1.63
C ALA A 71 -8.85 4.63 -0.64
N PHE A 72 -9.14 3.41 -1.11
CA PHE A 72 -9.54 2.27 -0.27
C PHE A 72 -8.50 1.99 0.82
N PHE A 73 -7.23 1.85 0.43
CA PHE A 73 -6.14 1.61 1.38
C PHE A 73 -6.01 2.74 2.40
N ASN A 74 -6.15 4.00 1.96
CA ASN A 74 -6.08 5.14 2.84
C ASN A 74 -7.23 5.17 3.85
N PHE A 75 -8.47 5.02 3.36
CA PHE A 75 -9.67 5.08 4.19
C PHE A 75 -9.69 3.98 5.24
N ALA A 76 -9.37 2.74 4.87
CA ALA A 76 -9.34 1.62 5.82
C ALA A 76 -8.31 1.83 6.95
N ILE A 77 -7.16 2.43 6.66
CA ILE A 77 -6.17 2.76 7.71
C ILE A 77 -6.67 3.90 8.58
N GLU A 78 -7.26 4.97 8.01
CA GLU A 78 -7.81 6.06 8.82
C GLU A 78 -8.92 5.56 9.76
N ASP A 79 -9.82 4.72 9.25
CA ASP A 79 -10.90 4.12 10.03
C ASP A 79 -10.34 3.31 11.21
N TYR A 80 -9.36 2.44 10.94
CA TYR A 80 -8.64 1.69 11.98
C TYR A 80 -7.96 2.59 13.02
N LEU A 81 -7.33 3.69 12.59
CA LEU A 81 -6.69 4.65 13.50
C LEU A 81 -7.73 5.40 14.34
N ILE A 82 -8.88 5.76 13.78
CA ILE A 82 -9.97 6.40 14.52
C ILE A 82 -10.55 5.44 15.57
N GLU A 83 -10.79 4.17 15.21
CA GLU A 83 -11.32 3.16 16.13
C GLU A 83 -10.36 2.86 17.29
N THR A 84 -9.06 2.79 17.02
CA THR A 84 -8.04 2.46 18.04
C THR A 84 -7.72 3.64 18.96
N ASN A 85 -7.80 4.88 18.47
CA ASN A 85 -7.60 6.09 19.30
C ASN A 85 -8.81 6.45 20.19
N ARG A 86 -9.97 5.80 19.99
CA ARG A 86 -11.16 5.97 20.84
C ARG A 86 -11.17 5.08 22.09
N LYS A 87 -10.25 4.12 22.19
CA LYS A 87 -10.06 3.25 23.36
C LYS A 87 -8.95 3.78 24.24
#